data_AF-A0A0H3LXE8-F1
#
_entry.id   AF-A0A0H3LXE8-F1
#
_cell.length_a   1.000
_cell.length_b   1.000
_cell.length_c   1.000
_cell.angle_alpha   90.00
_cell.angle_beta   90.00
_cell.angle_gamma   90.00
#
_symmetry.space_group_name_H-M   'P 1'
#
loop_
_entity.id
_entity.type
_entity.pdbx_description
1 polymer ?
#
loop_
_entity_poly.entity_id
_entity_poly.type
_entity_poly.pdbx_seq_one_letter_code
_entity_poly.pdbx_strand_id
1 'polypeptide(L)'
;MRQYEQAVEKAVYVDLSDEQFGALVNIGIAAFQNSTLLKKLNKGDYESVPIELQKWTKAGGKRLKDLVHRRAAEAGLWAKSAYVSSNYQLVEKQEPTGILKAEILAPIIASFSGLGEFLAGSGPVQWALATIMVCVSCLGLVFIAKRLREQRL
;
A
#
# COMPACT_ATOMS: atom_id res chain seq x y z
N MET A 1 -0.19 15.35 9.17
CA MET A 1 1.16 14.89 9.56
C MET A 1 1.89 15.97 10.36
N ARG A 2 2.22 17.14 9.79
CA ARG A 2 2.94 18.22 10.51
C ARG A 2 2.41 18.62 11.89
N GLN A 3 1.10 18.70 12.08
CA GLN A 3 0.50 19.00 13.39
C GLN A 3 0.79 17.91 14.44
N TYR A 4 0.93 16.66 13.99
CA TYR A 4 1.24 15.51 14.84
C TYR A 4 2.67 15.54 15.35
N GLU A 5 3.60 15.77 14.44
CA GLU A 5 5.03 15.92 14.71
C GLU A 5 5.28 17.09 15.68
N GLN A 6 4.74 18.27 15.37
CA GLN A 6 4.94 19.47 16.19
C GLN A 6 4.44 19.33 17.63
N ALA A 7 3.36 18.58 17.87
CA ALA A 7 2.88 18.42 19.24
C ALA A 7 3.66 17.36 20.01
N VAL A 8 4.27 16.37 19.34
CA VAL A 8 5.22 15.45 19.98
C VAL A 8 6.50 16.22 20.35
N GLU A 9 7.06 17.01 19.43
CA GLU A 9 8.24 17.85 19.68
C GLU A 9 8.04 18.81 20.86
N LYS A 10 6.86 19.41 20.99
CA LYS A 10 6.55 20.33 22.10
C LYS A 10 6.31 19.63 23.43
N ALA A 11 5.84 18.39 23.40
CA ALA A 11 5.45 17.64 24.60
C ALA A 11 6.61 16.86 25.20
N VAL A 12 7.52 16.36 24.36
CA VAL A 12 8.65 15.53 24.78
C VAL A 12 9.89 16.41 24.98
N TYR A 13 10.51 16.30 26.16
CA TYR A 13 11.71 17.06 26.53
C TYR A 13 12.99 16.22 26.52
N VAL A 14 12.86 14.94 26.20
CA VAL A 14 13.96 13.97 26.18
C VAL A 14 14.37 13.65 24.76
N ASP A 15 15.63 13.28 24.56
CA ASP A 15 16.14 12.91 23.25
C ASP A 15 15.47 11.62 22.76
N LEU A 16 14.92 11.68 21.55
CA LEU A 16 14.29 10.54 20.88
C LEU A 16 15.01 10.26 19.56
N SER A 17 15.05 8.98 19.20
CA SER A 17 15.40 8.57 17.83
C SER A 17 14.25 8.78 16.86
N ASP A 18 14.55 8.76 15.56
CA ASP A 18 13.55 8.87 14.49
C ASP A 18 12.48 7.76 14.58
N GLU A 19 12.86 6.53 14.95
CA GLU A 19 11.91 5.43 15.09
C GLU A 19 11.03 5.59 16.32
N GLN A 20 11.58 6.04 17.45
CA GLN A 20 10.82 6.33 18.66
C GLN A 20 9.84 7.47 18.43
N PHE A 21 10.30 8.55 17.78
CA PHE A 21 9.45 9.66 17.38
C PHE A 21 8.32 9.22 16.44
N GLY A 22 8.65 8.43 15.42
CA GLY A 22 7.66 7.85 14.49
C GLY A 22 6.62 6.96 15.19
N ALA A 23 7.02 6.20 16.21
CA ALA A 23 6.10 5.41 17.02
C ALA A 23 5.10 6.33 17.75
N LEU A 24 5.57 7.41 18.38
CA LEU A 24 4.71 8.38 19.09
C LEU A 24 3.74 9.13 18.17
N VAL A 25 4.19 9.51 16.98
CA VAL A 25 3.33 10.18 15.98
C VAL A 25 2.21 9.25 15.52
N ASN A 26 2.49 7.97 15.31
CA ASN A 26 1.50 6.98 14.86
C ASN A 26 0.41 6.66 15.90
N ILE A 27 0.73 6.84 17.18
CA ILE A 27 -0.19 6.60 18.29
C ILE A 27 -1.33 7.62 18.34
N GLY A 28 -1.04 8.88 18.01
CA GLY A 28 -1.97 10.02 18.04
C GLY A 28 -1.84 10.90 19.29
N ILE A 29 -1.78 12.22 19.09
CA ILE A 29 -1.51 13.23 20.14
C ILE A 29 -2.59 13.29 21.22
N ALA A 30 -3.86 13.22 20.84
CA ALA A 30 -4.96 13.59 21.74
C ALA A 30 -4.99 12.73 23.02
N ALA A 31 -4.65 11.44 22.89
CA ALA A 31 -4.49 10.54 24.02
C ALA A 31 -3.10 10.65 24.68
N PHE A 32 -2.06 11.02 23.92
CA PHE A 32 -0.68 11.12 24.38
C PHE A 32 -0.40 12.29 25.33
N GLN A 33 -0.90 13.50 25.05
CA GLN A 33 -0.58 14.70 25.83
C GLN A 33 -0.94 14.60 27.31
N ASN A 34 -2.03 13.90 27.64
CA ASN A 34 -2.49 13.74 29.03
C ASN A 34 -2.15 12.38 29.64
N SER A 35 -1.33 11.58 28.94
CA SER A 35 -1.05 10.21 29.34
C SER A 35 -0.01 10.09 30.44
N THR A 36 -0.10 9.00 31.20
CA THR A 36 0.97 8.54 32.10
C THR A 36 2.25 8.20 31.33
N LEU A 37 2.11 7.79 30.06
CA LEU A 37 3.23 7.48 29.18
C LEU A 37 4.12 8.70 28.97
N LEU A 38 3.57 9.86 28.60
CA LEU A 38 4.36 11.08 28.39
C LEU A 38 5.10 11.49 29.68
N LYS A 39 4.43 11.37 30.84
CA LYS A 39 5.04 11.69 32.14
C LYS A 39 6.22 10.78 32.47
N LYS A 40 6.15 9.50 32.10
CA LYS A 40 7.25 8.54 32.31
C LYS A 40 8.37 8.76 31.31
N LEU A 41 8.02 9.00 30.05
CA LEU A 41 8.99 9.30 29.00
C LEU A 41 9.82 10.55 29.34
N ASN A 42 9.17 11.64 29.75
CA ASN A 42 9.87 12.86 30.17
C ASN A 42 10.70 12.72 31.46
N LYS A 43 10.54 11.61 32.20
CA LYS A 43 11.43 11.24 33.32
C LYS A 43 12.62 10.38 32.89
N GLY A 44 12.74 10.07 31.60
CA GLY A 44 13.78 9.20 31.05
C GLY A 44 13.45 7.70 31.14
N ASP A 45 12.20 7.32 31.46
CA ASP A 45 11.79 5.92 31.55
C ASP A 45 11.28 5.40 30.18
N TYR A 46 12.23 5.16 29.28
CA TYR A 46 11.96 4.66 27.91
C TYR A 46 11.44 3.22 27.90
N GLU A 47 11.85 2.40 28.88
CA GLU A 47 11.47 0.99 29.03
C GLU A 47 9.97 0.83 29.36
N SER A 48 9.40 1.80 30.08
CA SER A 48 7.98 1.77 30.43
C SER A 48 7.04 2.08 29.28
N VAL A 49 7.53 2.68 28.19
CA VAL A 49 6.69 3.15 27.07
C VAL A 49 5.91 2.02 26.41
N PRO A 50 6.53 0.89 25.97
CA PRO A 50 5.81 -0.26 25.41
C PRO A 50 4.69 -0.79 26.31
N ILE A 51 4.93 -0.81 27.62
CA ILE A 51 3.96 -1.31 28.61
C ILE A 51 2.75 -0.37 28.70
N GLU A 52 2.98 0.94 28.68
CA GLU A 52 1.90 1.93 28.67
C GLU A 52 1.11 1.90 27.36
N LEU A 53 1.75 1.62 26.21
CA LEU A 53 1.07 1.48 24.93
C LEU A 53 0.08 0.32 24.89
N GLN A 54 0.43 -0.81 25.53
CA GLN A 54 -0.47 -1.96 25.63
C GLN A 54 -1.73 -1.68 26.45
N LYS A 55 -1.77 -0.62 27.25
CA LYS A 55 -3.01 -0.22 27.96
C LYS A 55 -4.04 0.36 27.00
N TRP A 56 -3.61 0.87 25.84
CA TRP A 56 -4.48 1.57 24.88
C TRP A 56 -5.01 0.65 23.79
N THR A 57 -5.36 -0.58 24.17
CA THR A 57 -5.94 -1.57 23.27
C THR A 57 -7.44 -1.74 23.46
N LYS A 58 -8.06 -0.88 24.28
CA LYS A 58 -9.48 -0.94 24.63
C LYS A 58 -10.22 0.26 24.05
N ALA A 59 -11.39 0.02 23.47
CA ALA A 59 -12.35 1.04 23.05
C ALA A 59 -13.76 0.59 23.46
N GLY A 60 -14.59 1.51 23.98
CA GLY A 60 -15.93 1.17 24.47
C GLY A 60 -15.94 0.08 25.57
N GLY A 61 -14.89 0.02 26.40
CA GLY A 61 -14.73 -0.98 27.46
C GLY A 61 -14.29 -2.38 26.98
N LYS A 62 -14.26 -2.64 25.67
CA LYS A 62 -13.84 -3.92 25.09
C LYS A 62 -12.44 -3.84 24.51
N ARG A 63 -11.67 -4.93 24.60
CA ARG A 63 -10.36 -5.05 23.95
C ARG A 63 -10.56 -5.32 22.46
N LEU A 64 -10.02 -4.46 21.60
CA LEU A 64 -10.11 -4.60 20.15
C LEU A 64 -8.83 -5.23 19.60
N LYS A 65 -8.96 -6.33 18.86
CA LYS A 65 -7.81 -7.06 18.29
C LYS A 65 -6.95 -6.17 17.39
N ASP A 66 -7.59 -5.31 16.59
CA ASP A 66 -6.87 -4.43 15.67
C ASP A 66 -6.03 -3.38 16.39
N LEU A 67 -6.56 -2.84 17.50
CA LEU A 67 -5.79 -1.94 18.37
C LEU A 67 -4.64 -2.67 19.05
N VAL A 68 -4.83 -3.92 19.48
CA VAL A 68 -3.73 -4.75 20.02
C VAL A 68 -2.61 -4.91 18.99
N HIS A 69 -2.94 -5.28 17.75
CA HIS A 69 -1.93 -5.43 16.70
C HIS A 69 -1.21 -4.12 16.40
N ARG A 70 -1.94 -3.00 16.31
CA ARG A 70 -1.35 -1.70 16.04
C ARG A 70 -0.42 -1.24 17.18
N ARG A 71 -0.85 -1.40 18.44
CA ARG A 71 -0.02 -1.06 19.60
C ARG A 71 1.22 -1.97 19.72
N ALA A 72 1.10 -3.24 19.34
CA ALA A 72 2.24 -4.15 19.28
C ALA A 72 3.25 -3.74 18.19
N ALA A 73 2.78 -3.30 17.02
CA ALA A 73 3.65 -2.78 15.97
C ALA A 73 4.36 -1.49 16.38
N GLU A 74 3.65 -0.55 17.01
CA GLU A 74 4.23 0.70 17.55
C GLU A 74 5.26 0.42 18.65
N ALA A 75 4.98 -0.53 19.55
CA ALA A 75 5.94 -0.99 20.57
C ALA A 75 7.16 -1.69 19.94
N GLY A 76 6.96 -2.46 18.87
CA GLY A 76 8.06 -3.06 18.11
C GLY A 76 8.93 -2.03 17.42
N LEU A 77 8.33 -0.97 16.85
CA LEU A 77 9.06 0.15 16.26
C LEU A 77 9.88 0.91 17.32
N TRP A 78 9.31 1.12 18.51
CA TRP A 78 10.02 1.70 19.66
C TRP A 78 11.24 0.86 20.07
N ALA A 79 11.05 -0.46 20.22
CA ALA A 79 12.11 -1.40 20.59
C ALA A 79 13.19 -1.54 19.52
N LYS A 80 12.84 -1.40 18.23
CA LYS A 80 13.81 -1.43 17.12
C LYS A 80 14.88 -0.36 17.28
N SER A 81 14.53 0.81 17.81
CA SER A 81 15.52 1.86 18.08
C SER A 81 16.56 1.46 19.13
N ALA A 82 16.19 0.68 20.14
CA ALA A 82 17.11 0.24 21.19
C ALA A 82 18.22 -0.71 20.67
N TYR A 83 18.05 -1.29 19.47
CA TYR A 83 18.96 -2.30 18.92
C TYR A 83 19.70 -1.88 17.64
N VAL A 84 19.39 -0.73 17.05
CA VAL A 84 20.01 -0.30 15.79
C VAL A 84 21.03 0.79 16.06
N SER A 85 22.29 0.37 16.18
CA SER A 85 23.46 1.22 15.98
C SER A 85 23.36 1.85 14.58
N SER A 86 23.52 3.18 14.51
CA SER A 86 23.35 3.99 13.32
C SER A 86 24.30 3.57 12.20
N ASN A 87 23.84 2.70 11.31
CA ASN A 87 24.37 2.63 9.96
C ASN A 87 23.33 3.32 9.07
N TYR A 88 23.51 4.62 8.87
CA TYR A 88 22.70 5.40 7.93
C TYR A 88 23.05 4.94 6.51
N GLN A 89 22.45 3.83 6.09
CA GLN A 89 22.29 3.58 4.67
C GLN A 89 21.25 4.58 4.18
N LEU A 90 21.67 5.44 3.25
CA LEU A 90 20.77 6.28 2.47
C LEU A 90 19.79 5.32 1.77
N VAL A 91 18.58 5.20 2.31
CA VAL A 91 17.50 4.47 1.65
C VAL A 91 17.13 5.27 0.43
N GLU A 92 17.64 4.85 -0.72
CA GLU A 92 17.14 5.27 -2.01
C GLU A 92 15.65 4.93 -2.05
N LYS A 93 14.80 5.97 -2.11
CA LYS A 93 13.35 5.79 -2.25
C LYS A 93 13.09 4.99 -3.53
N GLN A 94 12.68 3.74 -3.38
CA GLN A 94 11.99 3.05 -4.46
C GLN A 94 10.57 3.63 -4.56
N GLU A 95 10.32 4.32 -5.68
CA GLU A 95 8.99 4.66 -6.17
C GLU A 95 8.06 3.43 -6.14
N PRO A 96 6.76 3.59 -5.85
CA PRO A 96 5.83 2.47 -5.74
C PRO A 96 5.47 1.94 -7.12
N THR A 97 6.36 1.16 -7.72
CA THR A 97 6.09 0.32 -8.90
C THR A 97 6.39 -1.12 -8.54
N GLY A 98 5.60 -1.67 -7.61
CA GLY A 98 5.86 -2.96 -7.00
C GLY A 98 4.62 -3.78 -6.67
N ILE A 99 3.50 -3.58 -7.34
CA ILE A 99 2.41 -4.57 -7.38
C ILE A 99 2.37 -5.18 -8.77
N LEU A 100 3.39 -5.95 -9.16
CA LEU A 100 3.31 -7.04 -10.12
C LEU A 100 4.62 -7.85 -10.01
N LYS A 101 4.61 -8.90 -9.18
CA LYS A 101 5.68 -9.90 -9.16
C LYS A 101 5.66 -10.64 -10.51
N ALA A 102 6.69 -10.43 -11.33
CA ALA A 102 6.87 -11.07 -12.62
C ALA A 102 7.12 -12.60 -12.55
N GLU A 103 7.26 -13.17 -11.35
CA GLU A 103 7.43 -14.63 -11.18
C GLU A 103 6.11 -15.42 -11.14
N ILE A 104 4.95 -14.77 -10.96
CA ILE A 104 3.65 -15.47 -10.96
C ILE A 104 3.02 -15.48 -12.38
N LEU A 105 3.48 -14.60 -13.27
CA LEU A 105 2.93 -14.42 -14.61
C LEU A 105 3.68 -15.16 -15.74
N ALA A 106 4.77 -15.88 -15.45
CA ALA A 106 5.49 -16.64 -16.46
C ALA A 106 4.60 -17.69 -17.20
N PRO A 107 3.68 -18.43 -16.55
CA PRO A 107 2.80 -19.37 -17.26
C PRO A 107 1.66 -18.68 -18.04
N ILE A 108 1.22 -17.49 -17.60
CA ILE A 108 0.07 -16.78 -18.19
C ILE A 108 0.49 -16.02 -19.46
N ILE A 109 1.70 -15.44 -19.48
CA ILE A 109 2.24 -14.78 -20.67
C ILE A 109 2.57 -15.82 -21.77
N ALA A 110 3.09 -16.99 -21.39
CA ALA A 110 3.31 -18.09 -22.33
C ALA A 110 2.02 -18.56 -23.02
N SER A 111 0.86 -18.41 -22.36
CA SER A 111 -0.44 -18.80 -22.90
C SER A 111 -1.01 -17.79 -23.92
N PHE A 112 -0.56 -16.52 -23.88
CA PHE A 112 -0.99 -15.48 -24.84
C PHE A 112 0.01 -15.24 -25.98
N SER A 113 1.27 -15.65 -25.82
CA SER A 113 2.27 -15.58 -26.90
C SER A 113 1.99 -16.51 -28.09
N GLY A 114 1.08 -17.49 -27.97
CA GLY A 114 0.65 -18.32 -29.10
C GLY A 114 -0.19 -17.60 -30.16
N LEU A 115 -0.72 -16.40 -29.87
CA LEU A 115 -1.57 -15.67 -30.83
C LEU A 115 -0.79 -14.69 -31.72
N GLY A 116 0.44 -14.32 -31.33
CA GLY A 116 1.30 -13.43 -32.11
C GLY A 116 2.00 -14.12 -33.28
N GLU A 117 2.28 -15.42 -33.15
CA GLU A 117 2.97 -16.22 -34.18
C GLU A 117 2.03 -16.72 -35.30
N PHE A 118 0.72 -16.76 -35.05
CA PHE A 118 -0.27 -17.16 -36.06
C PHE A 118 -0.66 -16.02 -37.03
N LEU A 119 -0.31 -14.76 -36.71
CA LEU A 119 -0.60 -13.59 -37.55
C LEU A 119 0.60 -13.11 -38.39
N ALA A 120 1.77 -13.70 -38.20
CA ALA A 120 2.99 -13.36 -38.93
C ALA A 120 3.32 -14.34 -40.08
N GLY A 121 2.44 -15.30 -40.37
CA GLY A 121 2.67 -16.33 -41.39
C GLY A 121 2.00 -15.99 -42.72
N SER A 122 2.79 -15.83 -43.78
CA SER A 122 2.31 -15.62 -45.17
C SER A 122 1.63 -16.86 -45.79
N GLY A 123 0.75 -17.51 -45.04
CA GLY A 123 0.07 -18.74 -45.42
C GLY A 123 -1.33 -18.49 -46.01
N PRO A 124 -1.84 -19.38 -46.88
CA PRO A 124 -3.19 -19.27 -47.47
C PRO A 124 -4.32 -19.16 -46.43
N VAL A 125 -4.12 -19.77 -45.26
CA VAL A 125 -5.09 -19.79 -44.15
C VAL A 125 -5.22 -18.42 -43.49
N GLN A 126 -4.16 -17.60 -43.48
CA GLN A 126 -4.20 -16.26 -42.90
C GLN A 126 -4.99 -15.29 -43.78
N TRP A 127 -4.84 -15.40 -45.11
CA TRP A 127 -5.67 -14.65 -46.06
C TRP A 127 -7.15 -15.02 -45.93
N ALA A 128 -7.46 -16.31 -45.71
CA ALA A 128 -8.83 -16.75 -45.47
C ALA A 128 -9.42 -16.16 -44.18
N LEU A 129 -8.63 -16.03 -43.11
CA LEU A 129 -9.11 -15.37 -41.88
C LEU A 129 -9.21 -13.85 -42.02
N ALA A 130 -8.29 -13.22 -42.75
CA ALA A 130 -8.34 -11.79 -43.02
C ALA A 130 -9.58 -11.41 -43.85
N THR A 131 -9.95 -12.20 -44.86
CA THR A 131 -11.17 -11.96 -45.65
C THR A 131 -12.43 -12.13 -44.81
N ILE A 132 -12.48 -13.14 -43.94
CA ILE A 132 -13.60 -13.34 -43.01
C ILE A 132 -13.73 -12.13 -42.07
N MET A 133 -12.63 -11.64 -41.50
CA MET A 133 -12.64 -10.48 -40.61
C MET A 133 -13.15 -9.21 -41.31
N VAL A 134 -12.70 -8.95 -42.55
CA VAL A 134 -13.16 -7.81 -43.35
C VAL A 134 -14.66 -7.95 -43.70
N CYS A 135 -15.12 -9.14 -44.08
CA CYS A 135 -16.53 -9.38 -44.37
C CYS A 135 -17.43 -9.14 -43.15
N VAL A 136 -17.02 -9.59 -41.96
CA VAL A 136 -17.78 -9.36 -40.72
C VAL A 136 -17.84 -7.87 -40.37
N SER A 137 -16.73 -7.14 -40.51
CA SER A 137 -16.71 -5.69 -40.31
C SER A 137 -17.64 -4.94 -41.28
N CYS A 138 -17.64 -5.31 -42.56
CA CYS A 138 -18.51 -4.70 -43.56
C CYS A 138 -20.00 -4.99 -43.28
N LEU A 139 -20.35 -6.23 -42.95
CA LEU A 139 -21.72 -6.60 -42.60
C LEU A 139 -22.20 -5.87 -41.33
N GLY A 140 -21.33 -5.72 -40.34
CA GLY A 140 -21.61 -4.96 -39.11
C GLY A 140 -21.90 -3.49 -39.40
N LEU A 141 -21.10 -2.83 -40.24
CA LEU A 141 -21.33 -1.44 -40.64
C LEU A 141 -22.65 -1.27 -41.42
N VAL A 142 -22.97 -2.20 -42.33
CA VAL A 142 -24.23 -2.19 -43.08
C VAL A 142 -25.42 -2.42 -42.14
N PHE A 143 -25.30 -3.33 -41.17
CA PHE A 143 -26.33 -3.57 -40.17
C PHE A 143 -26.56 -2.34 -39.28
N ILE A 144 -25.49 -1.68 -38.84
CA ILE A 144 -25.57 -0.44 -38.06
C ILE A 144 -26.20 0.68 -38.89
N ALA A 145 -25.78 0.87 -40.15
CA ALA A 145 -26.36 1.86 -41.04
C ALA A 145 -27.85 1.59 -41.31
N LYS A 146 -28.23 0.33 -41.50
CA LYS A 146 -29.64 -0.09 -41.67
C LYS A 146 -30.44 0.21 -40.40
N ARG A 147 -29.92 -0.14 -39.23
CA ARG A 147 -30.54 0.13 -37.93
C ARG A 147 -30.72 1.63 -37.66
N LEU A 148 -29.75 2.45 -38.05
CA LEU A 148 -29.85 3.91 -37.93
C LEU A 148 -30.86 4.52 -38.91
N ARG A 149 -31.05 3.91 -40.09
CA ARG A 149 -32.06 4.32 -41.08
C ARG A 149 -33.47 3.97 -40.63
N GLU A 150 -33.66 2.82 -39.99
CA GLU A 150 -34.94 2.39 -39.40
C GLU A 150 -35.38 3.25 -38.22
N GLN A 151 -34.44 3.84 -37.46
CA GLN A 151 -34.78 4.81 -36.40
C GLN A 151 -35.04 6.24 -36.89
N ARG A 152 -34.75 6.51 -38.17
CA ARG A 152 -34.94 7.82 -38.81
C ARG A 152 -36.26 7.92 -39.61
N LEU A 153 -36.98 6.81 -39.78
CA LEU A 153 -38.32 6.70 -40.38
C LEU A 153 -39.37 6.64 -39.26
#